data_AF-A0A847MT19-F1
#
_entry.id   AF-A0A847MT19-F1
#
_cell.length_a   1.000
_cell.length_b   1.000
_cell.length_c   1.000
_cell.angle_alpha   90.00
_cell.angle_beta   90.00
_cell.angle_gamma   90.00
#
_symmetry.space_group_name_H-M   'P 1'
#
loop_
_entity.id
_entity.type
_entity.pdbx_description
1 polymer ?
#
loop_
_entity_poly.entity_id
_entity_poly.type
_entity_poly.pdbx_seq_one_letter_code
_entity_poly.pdbx_strand_id
1 'polypeptide(L)'
;MSSAQQADGAWHASAWSGLVLALALGAATYAAWLGWDNEYYYDAAVGAYQGPYRPMQVAGCALTFGVVNALLAMRWRPLIIAVGTTVGFWILWTLQAGSQDETGLFVVGSALLLVGLALGSALTAWIGSRLRRRRTG
;
A
#
# COMPACT_ATOMS: atom_id res chain seq x y z
N MET A 1 -21.42 -17.40 -29.67
CA MET A 1 -20.86 -16.42 -28.72
C MET A 1 -19.73 -15.68 -29.42
N SER A 2 -19.83 -14.37 -29.57
CA SER A 2 -18.93 -13.54 -30.39
C SER A 2 -17.56 -13.36 -29.71
N SER A 3 -16.48 -13.32 -30.49
CA SER A 3 -15.10 -13.10 -30.05
C SER A 3 -14.91 -11.88 -29.16
N ALA A 4 -15.76 -10.85 -29.30
CA ALA A 4 -15.77 -9.67 -28.44
C ALA A 4 -16.12 -10.02 -26.97
N GLN A 5 -17.06 -10.93 -26.75
CA GLN A 5 -17.52 -11.32 -25.41
C GLN A 5 -16.47 -12.17 -24.65
N GLN A 6 -15.62 -12.91 -25.38
CA GLN A 6 -14.49 -13.66 -24.81
C GLN A 6 -13.31 -12.74 -24.45
N ALA A 7 -13.04 -11.71 -25.25
CA ALA A 7 -12.00 -10.72 -24.98
C ALA A 7 -12.31 -9.89 -23.72
N ASP A 8 -13.59 -9.49 -23.54
CA ASP A 8 -14.03 -8.74 -22.37
C ASP A 8 -13.90 -9.57 -21.08
N GLY A 9 -14.31 -10.84 -21.11
CA GLY A 9 -14.19 -11.76 -19.96
C GLY A 9 -12.75 -11.97 -19.49
N ALA A 10 -11.80 -12.12 -20.43
CA ALA A 10 -10.38 -12.27 -20.12
C ALA A 10 -9.76 -10.98 -19.54
N TRP A 11 -10.18 -9.81 -20.04
CA TRP A 11 -9.77 -8.52 -19.51
C TRP A 11 -10.22 -8.31 -18.07
N HIS A 12 -11.49 -8.59 -17.77
CA HIS A 12 -12.02 -8.49 -16.42
C HIS A 12 -11.35 -9.46 -15.46
N ALA A 13 -11.18 -10.73 -15.84
CA ALA A 13 -10.48 -11.71 -15.01
C ALA A 13 -9.04 -11.26 -14.67
N SER A 14 -8.31 -10.71 -15.64
CA SER A 14 -6.94 -10.20 -15.40
C SER A 14 -6.90 -8.98 -14.47
N ALA A 15 -7.91 -8.11 -14.55
CA ALA A 15 -8.02 -6.90 -13.74
C ALA A 15 -8.37 -7.24 -12.28
N TRP A 16 -9.30 -8.18 -12.07
CA TRP A 16 -9.66 -8.67 -10.74
C TRP A 16 -8.47 -9.34 -10.05
N SER A 17 -7.72 -10.19 -10.75
CA SER A 17 -6.50 -10.78 -10.17
C SER A 17 -5.47 -9.73 -9.77
N GLY A 18 -5.28 -8.69 -10.60
CA GLY A 18 -4.41 -7.56 -10.27
C GLY A 18 -4.87 -6.79 -9.03
N LEU A 19 -6.18 -6.56 -8.90
CA LEU A 19 -6.75 -5.89 -7.73
C LEU A 19 -6.61 -6.72 -6.45
N VAL A 20 -6.98 -8.00 -6.50
CA VAL A 20 -6.88 -8.92 -5.35
C VAL A 20 -5.43 -9.03 -4.87
N LEU A 21 -4.49 -9.17 -5.81
CA LEU A 21 -3.07 -9.23 -5.48
C LEU A 21 -2.57 -7.90 -4.89
N ALA A 22 -3.02 -6.76 -5.43
CA ALA A 22 -2.68 -5.44 -4.90
C ALA A 22 -3.20 -5.24 -3.47
N LEU A 23 -4.44 -5.63 -3.20
CA LEU A 23 -5.03 -5.62 -1.84
C LEU A 23 -4.20 -6.48 -0.89
N ALA A 24 -3.93 -7.73 -1.27
CA ALA A 24 -3.18 -8.67 -0.45
C ALA A 24 -1.76 -8.16 -0.15
N LEU A 25 -1.07 -7.61 -1.14
CA LEU A 25 0.31 -7.12 -0.97
C LEU A 25 0.36 -5.79 -0.22
N GLY A 26 -0.64 -4.91 -0.35
CA GLY A 26 -0.78 -3.72 0.50
C GLY A 26 -0.92 -4.10 1.96
N ALA A 27 -1.83 -5.04 2.25
CA ALA A 27 -2.03 -5.61 3.58
C ALA A 27 -0.76 -6.30 4.13
N ALA A 28 -0.11 -7.13 3.31
CA ALA A 28 1.11 -7.82 3.69
C ALA A 28 2.28 -6.87 3.95
N THR A 29 2.37 -5.76 3.21
CA THR A 29 3.43 -4.74 3.43
C THR A 29 3.25 -4.08 4.79
N TYR A 30 2.02 -3.73 5.16
CA TYR A 30 1.72 -3.26 6.52
C TYR A 30 2.10 -4.30 7.56
N ALA A 31 1.59 -5.52 7.42
CA ALA A 31 1.81 -6.58 8.40
C ALA A 31 3.30 -6.90 8.60
N ALA A 32 4.09 -6.92 7.52
CA ALA A 32 5.51 -7.24 7.56
C ALA A 32 6.38 -6.15 8.22
N TRP A 33 5.97 -4.88 8.12
CA TRP A 33 6.75 -3.77 8.64
C TRP A 33 6.20 -3.17 9.91
N LEU A 34 4.90 -2.87 9.96
CA LEU A 34 4.27 -2.05 11.01
C LEU A 34 3.24 -2.81 11.86
N GLY A 35 2.87 -4.02 11.46
CA GLY A 35 1.82 -4.79 12.13
C GLY A 35 2.29 -5.49 13.41
N TRP A 36 3.57 -5.86 13.51
CA TRP A 36 4.07 -6.75 14.57
C TRP A 36 4.94 -6.07 15.64
N ASP A 37 5.70 -5.02 15.28
CA ASP A 37 6.51 -4.24 16.21
C ASP A 37 5.99 -2.80 16.24
N ASN A 38 5.18 -2.49 17.25
CA ASN A 38 4.49 -1.22 17.41
C ASN A 38 4.57 -0.73 18.86
N GLU A 39 5.62 -1.12 19.57
CA GLU A 39 5.87 -0.73 20.95
C GLU A 39 6.62 0.60 21.04
N TYR A 40 6.28 1.41 22.05
CA TYR A 40 7.05 2.61 22.36
C TYR A 40 8.44 2.23 22.86
N TYR A 41 9.47 2.92 22.38
CA TYR A 41 10.86 2.67 22.74
C TYR A 41 11.50 3.92 23.34
N TYR A 42 12.45 3.73 24.25
CA TYR A 42 13.21 4.84 24.82
C TYR A 42 14.35 5.25 23.87
N ASP A 43 14.39 6.52 23.50
CA ASP A 43 15.48 7.11 22.73
C ASP A 43 16.42 7.90 23.65
N ALA A 44 17.60 7.34 23.92
CA ALA A 44 18.59 7.96 24.80
C ALA A 44 19.20 9.25 24.22
N ALA A 45 19.16 9.45 22.90
CA ALA A 45 19.66 10.68 22.28
C ALA A 45 18.74 11.87 22.53
N VAL A 46 17.43 11.62 22.65
CA VAL A 46 16.40 12.63 22.91
C VAL A 46 15.98 12.66 24.39
N GLY A 47 16.29 11.61 25.15
CA GLY A 47 15.94 11.48 26.56
C GLY A 47 14.44 11.26 26.79
N ALA A 48 13.74 10.68 25.81
CA ALA A 48 12.28 10.51 25.84
C ALA A 48 11.84 9.23 25.13
N TYR A 49 10.65 8.75 25.46
CA TYR A 49 10.00 7.67 24.72
C TYR A 49 9.50 8.17 23.36
N GLN A 50 9.71 7.36 22.33
CA GLN A 50 9.34 7.57 20.94
C GLN A 50 8.55 6.35 20.44
N GLY A 51 7.86 6.50 19.30
CA GLY A 51 7.13 5.41 18.68
C GLY A 51 5.71 5.82 18.25
N PRO A 52 4.85 4.84 17.94
CA PRO A 52 5.06 3.38 18.05
C PRO A 52 6.02 2.79 17.00
N TYR A 53 6.41 3.55 15.98
CA TYR A 53 7.26 3.05 14.89
C TYR A 53 8.63 3.70 14.88
N ARG A 54 9.65 2.90 14.55
CA ARG A 54 11.02 3.41 14.34
C ARG A 54 11.16 4.06 12.97
N PRO A 55 11.99 5.10 12.81
CA PRO A 55 12.20 5.75 11.51
C PRO A 55 12.63 4.79 10.39
N MET A 56 13.54 3.85 10.69
CA MET A 56 13.99 2.84 9.71
C MET A 56 12.90 1.85 9.31
N GLN A 57 11.98 1.53 10.23
CA GLN A 57 10.85 0.66 9.98
C GLN A 57 9.85 1.32 9.02
N VAL A 58 9.55 2.60 9.23
CA VAL A 58 8.70 3.40 8.32
C VAL A 58 9.37 3.58 6.96
N ALA A 59 10.68 3.84 6.92
CA ALA A 59 11.43 3.99 5.67
C ALA A 59 11.44 2.68 4.85
N GLY A 60 11.71 1.55 5.51
CA GLY A 60 11.67 0.23 4.87
C GLY A 60 10.26 -0.13 4.37
N CYS A 61 9.23 0.20 5.15
CA CYS A 61 7.84 0.05 4.74
C CYS A 61 7.53 0.86 3.49
N ALA A 62 7.85 2.15 3.46
CA ALA A 62 7.60 3.04 2.33
C ALA A 62 8.34 2.59 1.07
N LEU A 63 9.60 2.17 1.19
CA LEU A 63 10.39 1.65 0.08
C LEU A 63 9.77 0.36 -0.48
N THR A 64 9.43 -0.59 0.40
CA THR A 64 8.81 -1.87 0.01
C THR A 64 7.48 -1.63 -0.70
N PHE A 65 6.62 -0.79 -0.13
CA PHE A 65 5.34 -0.42 -0.70
C PHE A 65 5.50 0.18 -2.10
N GLY A 66 6.42 1.13 -2.27
CA GLY A 66 6.70 1.76 -3.54
C GLY A 66 7.21 0.78 -4.60
N VAL A 67 8.13 -0.11 -4.24
CA VAL A 67 8.67 -1.15 -5.14
C VAL A 67 7.58 -2.12 -5.59
N VAL A 68 6.81 -2.67 -4.65
CA VAL A 68 5.68 -3.57 -4.94
C VAL A 68 4.71 -2.90 -5.91
N ASN A 69 4.31 -1.68 -5.62
CA ASN A 69 3.33 -0.95 -6.39
C ASN A 69 3.85 -0.61 -7.81
N ALA A 70 5.12 -0.25 -7.94
CA ALA A 70 5.77 -0.05 -9.24
C ALA A 70 5.83 -1.34 -10.06
N LEU A 71 6.24 -2.47 -9.47
CA LEU A 71 6.32 -3.77 -10.15
C LEU A 71 4.95 -4.26 -10.64
N LEU A 72 3.92 -4.17 -9.80
CA LEU A 72 2.56 -4.54 -10.19
C LEU A 72 2.03 -3.64 -11.32
N ALA A 73 2.31 -2.34 -11.27
CA ALA A 73 1.89 -1.40 -12.31
C ALA A 73 2.62 -1.59 -13.65
N MET A 74 3.73 -2.36 -13.67
CA MET A 74 4.32 -2.82 -14.92
C MET A 74 3.45 -3.88 -15.61
N ARG A 75 2.65 -4.66 -14.90
CA ARG A 75 1.82 -5.74 -15.48
C ARG A 75 0.34 -5.39 -15.64
N TRP A 76 -0.20 -4.58 -14.74
CA TRP A 76 -1.63 -4.22 -14.68
C TRP A 76 -1.85 -2.71 -14.82
N ARG A 77 -3.12 -2.27 -14.81
CA ARG A 77 -3.50 -0.85 -14.89
C ARG A 77 -3.05 -0.13 -13.61
N PRO A 78 -2.31 0.99 -13.71
CA PRO A 78 -1.72 1.66 -12.55
C PRO A 78 -2.77 2.12 -11.53
N LEU A 79 -3.95 2.56 -11.99
CA LEU A 79 -5.05 2.99 -11.12
C LEU A 79 -5.59 1.83 -10.25
N ILE A 80 -5.75 0.64 -10.83
CA ILE A 80 -6.24 -0.55 -10.10
C ILE A 80 -5.24 -0.93 -9.01
N ILE A 81 -3.95 -0.93 -9.35
CA ILE A 81 -2.88 -1.28 -8.42
C ILE A 81 -2.78 -0.24 -7.30
N ALA A 82 -2.78 1.06 -7.62
CA ALA A 82 -2.70 2.12 -6.63
C ALA A 82 -3.87 2.08 -5.63
N VAL A 83 -5.10 1.89 -6.13
CA VAL A 83 -6.28 1.74 -5.27
C VAL A 83 -6.18 0.47 -4.42
N GLY A 84 -5.84 -0.67 -5.02
CA GLY A 84 -5.76 -1.95 -4.31
C GLY A 84 -4.71 -1.94 -3.20
N THR A 85 -3.47 -1.52 -3.47
CA THR A 85 -2.40 -1.48 -2.47
C THR A 85 -2.72 -0.49 -1.34
N THR A 86 -3.28 0.68 -1.69
CA THR A 86 -3.72 1.69 -0.71
C THR A 86 -4.79 1.13 0.22
N VAL A 87 -5.86 0.56 -0.34
CA VAL A 87 -6.99 0.04 0.45
C VAL A 87 -6.56 -1.12 1.34
N GLY A 88 -5.76 -2.05 0.82
CA GLY A 88 -5.30 -3.21 1.58
C GLY A 88 -4.45 -2.81 2.79
N PHE A 89 -3.52 -1.87 2.60
CA PHE A 89 -2.70 -1.32 3.69
C PHE A 89 -3.56 -0.55 4.69
N TRP A 90 -4.40 0.37 4.18
CA TRP A 90 -5.18 1.29 4.98
C TRP A 90 -6.19 0.60 5.89
N ILE A 91 -6.89 -0.43 5.40
CA ILE A 91 -7.86 -1.19 6.19
C ILE A 91 -7.15 -1.84 7.38
N LEU A 92 -6.05 -2.57 7.15
CA LEU A 92 -5.36 -3.28 8.22
C LEU A 92 -4.80 -2.31 9.27
N TRP A 93 -4.16 -1.22 8.83
CA TRP A 93 -3.66 -0.20 9.75
C TRP A 93 -4.79 0.41 10.57
N THR A 94 -5.92 0.74 9.94
CA THR A 94 -7.05 1.39 10.60
C THR A 94 -7.71 0.48 11.63
N LEU A 95 -7.85 -0.82 11.33
CA LEU A 95 -8.37 -1.81 12.27
C LEU A 95 -7.46 -1.96 13.49
N GLN A 96 -6.14 -2.05 13.29
CA GLN A 96 -5.18 -2.16 14.39
C GLN A 96 -5.14 -0.88 15.23
N ALA A 97 -5.05 0.29 14.59
CA ALA A 97 -5.02 1.58 15.29
C ALA A 97 -6.32 1.83 16.09
N GLY A 98 -7.48 1.55 15.49
CA GLY A 98 -8.77 1.69 16.18
C GLY A 98 -8.95 0.72 17.35
N SER A 99 -8.27 -0.44 17.35
CA SER A 99 -8.31 -1.38 18.47
C SER A 99 -7.50 -0.94 19.69
N GLN A 100 -6.57 0.00 19.51
CA GLN A 100 -5.63 0.46 20.54
C GLN A 100 -5.90 1.89 21.01
N ASP A 101 -6.80 2.62 20.35
CA ASP A 101 -7.04 4.04 20.62
C ASP A 101 -8.43 4.27 21.22
N GLU A 102 -8.45 4.82 22.43
CA GLU A 102 -9.68 5.24 23.12
C GLU A 102 -10.04 6.72 22.88
N THR A 103 -9.14 7.50 22.27
CA THR A 103 -9.33 8.95 22.07
C THR A 103 -10.04 9.31 20.77
N GLY A 104 -10.06 8.39 19.79
CA GLY A 104 -10.58 8.63 18.44
C GLY A 104 -9.60 9.33 17.50
N LEU A 105 -8.38 9.65 17.96
CA LEU A 105 -7.32 10.26 17.16
C LEU A 105 -6.90 9.37 15.97
N PHE A 106 -7.13 8.05 16.07
CA PHE A 106 -6.91 7.10 14.99
C PHE A 106 -7.67 7.46 13.71
N VAL A 107 -8.82 8.14 13.80
CA VAL A 107 -9.60 8.57 12.62
C VAL A 107 -8.85 9.63 11.82
N VAL A 108 -8.26 10.61 12.51
CA VAL A 108 -7.44 11.65 11.87
C VAL A 108 -6.17 11.02 11.28
N GLY A 109 -5.52 10.14 12.04
CA GLY A 109 -4.37 9.38 11.57
C GLY A 109 -4.69 8.54 10.33
N SER A 110 -5.84 7.86 10.33
CA SER A 110 -6.34 7.05 9.23
C SER A 110 -6.60 7.90 7.97
N ALA A 111 -7.19 9.08 8.12
CA ALA A 111 -7.43 10.00 7.00
C ALA A 111 -6.11 10.52 6.39
N LEU A 112 -5.17 10.96 7.24
CA LEU A 112 -3.85 11.41 6.78
C LEU A 112 -3.06 10.28 6.11
N LEU A 113 -3.11 9.08 6.68
CA LEU A 113 -2.47 7.90 6.12
C LEU A 113 -3.06 7.54 4.75
N LEU A 114 -4.39 7.59 4.62
CA LEU A 114 -5.06 7.33 3.34
C LEU A 114 -4.58 8.30 2.25
N VAL A 115 -4.47 9.59 2.56
CA VAL A 115 -3.95 10.60 1.62
C VAL A 115 -2.51 10.30 1.26
N GLY A 116 -1.65 10.03 2.24
CA GLY A 116 -0.24 9.71 2.01
C GLY A 116 -0.06 8.45 1.14
N LEU A 117 -0.80 7.38 1.45
CA LEU A 117 -0.79 6.14 0.67
C LEU A 117 -1.33 6.36 -0.74
N ALA A 118 -2.41 7.13 -0.92
CA ALA A 118 -2.98 7.41 -2.22
C ALA A 118 -2.01 8.18 -3.12
N LEU A 119 -1.34 9.21 -2.58
CA LEU A 119 -0.34 9.97 -3.33
C LEU A 119 0.90 9.13 -3.64
N GLY A 120 1.43 8.41 -2.66
CA GLY A 120 2.60 7.55 -2.82
C GLY A 120 2.36 6.40 -3.79
N SER A 121 1.18 5.77 -3.73
CA SER A 121 0.78 4.69 -4.63
C SER A 121 0.50 5.21 -6.03
N ALA A 122 -0.16 6.35 -6.20
CA ALA A 122 -0.37 6.95 -7.52
C ALA A 122 0.98 7.24 -8.20
N LEU A 123 1.93 7.84 -7.47
CA LEU A 123 3.26 8.17 -7.99
C LEU A 123 4.05 6.91 -8.39
N THR A 124 4.16 5.93 -7.51
CA THR A 124 4.97 4.73 -7.76
C THR A 124 4.34 3.82 -8.82
N ALA A 125 3.02 3.71 -8.88
CA ALA A 125 2.32 3.01 -9.96
C ALA A 125 2.53 3.72 -11.32
N TRP A 126 2.50 5.06 -11.33
CA TRP A 126 2.80 5.83 -12.53
C TRP A 126 4.23 5.57 -13.01
N ILE A 127 5.22 5.60 -12.11
CA ILE A 127 6.62 5.26 -12.43
C ILE A 127 6.72 3.86 -13.05
N GLY A 128 6.11 2.85 -12.41
CA GLY A 128 6.08 1.49 -12.94
C GLY A 128 5.49 1.40 -14.35
N SER A 129 4.38 2.12 -14.59
CA SER A 129 3.75 2.16 -15.91
C SER A 129 4.64 2.81 -16.99
N ARG A 130 5.47 3.81 -16.62
CA ARG A 130 6.43 4.46 -17.51
C ARG A 130 7.61 3.53 -17.82
N LEU A 131 8.09 2.78 -16.82
CA LEU A 131 9.15 1.79 -17.01
C LEU A 131 8.74 0.69 -17.98
N ARG A 132 7.48 0.22 -17.93
CA ARG A 132 6.95 -0.71 -18.95
C ARG A 132 7.09 -0.15 -20.36
N ARG A 133 6.63 1.09 -20.59
CA ARG A 133 6.62 1.69 -21.93
C ARG A 133 8.02 1.80 -22.54
N ARG A 134 9.04 2.07 -21.71
CA ARG A 134 10.45 2.14 -22.15
C ARG A 134 11.06 0.80 -22.54
N ARG A 135 10.50 -0.33 -22.07
CA ARG A 135 11.00 -1.67 -22.42
C ARG A 135 10.41 -2.21 -23.72
N THR A 136 9.32 -1.61 -24.19
CA THR A 136 8.55 -2.10 -25.35
C THR A 136 8.65 -1.19 -26.58
N GLY A 137 9.32 -0.05 -26.47
CA GLY A 137 9.62 0.85 -27.58
C GLY A 137 11.12 0.99 -27.73
#